data_AF-A0A951W0J8-F1
#
_entry.id   AF-A0A951W0J8-F1
#
_cell.length_a   1.000
_cell.length_b   1.000
_cell.length_c   1.000
_cell.angle_alpha   90.00
_cell.angle_beta   90.00
_cell.angle_gamma   90.00
#
_symmetry.space_group_name_H-M   'P 1'
#
loop_
_entity.id
_entity.type
_entity.pdbx_description
1 polymer ?
#
loop_
_entity_poly.entity_id
_entity_poly.type
_entity_poly.pdbx_seq_one_letter_code
_entity_poly.pdbx_strand_id
1 'polypeptide(L)'
;MLIFDRRPASHTTIALEGRVSSGLGEGTRFMALDWVQAQCRERLGLAPWPGTFNLAMSGPRWERYRSLLQAAPNDAAAAGPVIALSPPPGFCAANCVALCIAGTLDGYAIVPLLDDYPDDKLEIIAAQPIRSALGLADGDRVTLTMPSAFQIHDAPCALCRPLPREGDRP
;
A
#
# COMPACT_ATOMS: atom_id res chain seq x y z
N MET A 1 10.05 28.25 6.87
CA MET A 1 8.84 27.42 6.71
C MET A 1 9.31 26.07 6.21
N LEU A 2 9.16 25.03 7.04
CA LEU A 2 9.88 23.77 6.88
C LEU A 2 9.37 23.01 5.65
N ILE A 3 10.25 22.87 4.66
CA ILE A 3 10.09 21.99 3.51
C ILE A 3 10.24 20.57 4.06
N PHE A 4 9.13 19.83 4.19
CA PHE A 4 9.18 18.39 4.40
C PHE A 4 9.53 17.72 3.05
N ASP A 5 10.78 17.86 2.59
CA ASP A 5 11.30 16.94 1.58
C ASP A 5 11.75 15.67 2.31
N ARG A 6 10.78 14.81 2.63
CA ARG A 6 11.04 13.42 3.02
C ARG A 6 10.95 12.52 1.79
N ARG A 7 11.66 12.82 0.69
CA ARG A 7 11.95 11.79 -0.31
C ARG A 7 13.04 10.88 0.26
N PRO A 8 12.73 9.65 0.68
CA PRO A 8 13.77 8.73 1.09
C PRO A 8 14.52 8.26 -0.16
N ALA A 9 15.79 7.92 0.02
CA ALA A 9 16.69 7.43 -1.01
C ALA A 9 16.06 6.30 -1.84
N SER A 10 15.99 6.49 -3.17
CA SER A 10 15.80 5.47 -4.21
C SER A 10 15.04 4.21 -3.77
N HIS A 11 13.78 4.35 -3.36
CA HIS A 11 12.89 3.20 -3.26
C HIS A 11 12.47 2.84 -4.68
N THR A 12 12.89 1.66 -5.15
CA THR A 12 12.32 1.09 -6.37
C THR A 12 10.80 1.03 -6.22
N THR A 13 10.07 1.36 -7.28
CA THR A 13 8.60 1.39 -7.29
C THR A 13 8.08 0.38 -8.31
N ILE A 14 6.90 -0.18 -8.04
CA ILE A 14 6.14 -0.99 -9.00
C ILE A 14 4.91 -0.21 -9.48
N ALA A 15 4.66 -0.26 -10.77
CA ALA A 15 3.43 0.24 -11.38
C ALA A 15 2.42 -0.91 -11.49
N LEU A 16 1.24 -0.69 -10.92
CA LEU A 16 0.08 -1.57 -11.01
C LEU A 16 -1.07 -0.81 -11.67
N GLU A 17 -2.01 -1.54 -12.26
CA GLU A 17 -3.23 -0.95 -12.82
C GLU A 17 -4.44 -1.65 -12.20
N GLY A 18 -5.44 -0.85 -11.83
CA GLY A 18 -6.72 -1.32 -11.33
C GLY A 18 -7.86 -0.69 -12.11
N ARG A 19 -9.02 -1.35 -12.11
CA ARG A 19 -10.28 -0.77 -12.58
C ARG A 19 -11.10 -0.28 -11.40
N VAL A 20 -11.62 0.93 -11.50
CA VAL A 20 -12.51 1.51 -10.51
C VAL A 20 -13.75 0.64 -10.35
N SER A 21 -14.07 0.28 -9.10
CA SER A 21 -15.24 -0.52 -8.77
C SER A 21 -15.99 0.09 -7.58
N SER A 22 -17.31 -0.10 -7.56
CA SER A 22 -18.11 0.23 -6.39
C SER A 22 -17.99 -0.87 -5.34
N GLY A 23 -17.82 -0.48 -4.07
CA GLY A 23 -17.87 -1.39 -2.94
C GLY A 23 -19.28 -1.50 -2.34
N LEU A 24 -19.47 -2.40 -1.39
CA LEU A 24 -20.73 -2.58 -0.65
C LEU A 24 -20.93 -1.58 0.50
N GLY A 25 -20.04 -0.59 0.65
CA GLY A 25 -20.07 0.37 1.76
C GLY A 25 -19.41 -0.09 3.06
N GLU A 26 -18.94 -1.34 3.14
CA GLU A 26 -18.29 -1.88 4.34
C GLU A 26 -16.99 -1.14 4.73
N GLY A 27 -16.21 -0.70 3.73
CA GLY A 27 -15.01 0.11 3.98
C GLY A 27 -15.32 1.42 4.70
N THR A 28 -16.47 2.04 4.42
CA THR A 28 -16.92 3.24 5.15
C THR A 28 -17.17 2.93 6.62
N ARG A 29 -17.76 1.78 6.93
CA ARG A 29 -18.02 1.37 8.32
C ARG A 29 -16.73 1.13 9.10
N PHE A 30 -15.75 0.46 8.49
CA PHE A 30 -14.43 0.27 9.09
C PHE A 30 -13.71 1.61 9.31
N MET A 31 -13.69 2.46 8.29
CA MET A 31 -13.05 3.77 8.38
C MET A 31 -13.76 4.73 9.34
N ALA A 32 -15.03 4.50 9.69
CA ALA A 32 -15.75 5.29 10.69
C ALA A 32 -15.38 4.92 12.14
N LEU A 33 -14.63 3.84 12.37
CA LEU A 33 -14.24 3.45 13.72
C LEU A 33 -13.17 4.40 14.29
N ASP A 34 -13.39 4.90 15.51
CA ASP A 34 -12.51 5.88 16.16
C ASP A 34 -11.06 5.39 16.28
N TRP A 35 -10.86 4.10 16.57
CA TRP A 35 -9.53 3.52 16.71
C TRP A 35 -8.78 3.46 15.37
N VAL A 36 -9.49 3.24 14.26
CA VAL A 36 -8.91 3.27 12.90
C VAL A 36 -8.48 4.69 12.59
N GLN A 37 -9.40 5.65 12.79
CA GLN A 37 -9.14 7.07 12.58
C GLN A 37 -7.95 7.59 13.40
N ALA A 38 -7.86 7.21 14.67
CA ALA A 38 -6.76 7.57 15.54
C ALA A 38 -5.42 7.02 15.02
N GLN A 39 -5.37 5.74 14.65
CA GLN A 39 -4.13 5.14 14.15
C GLN A 39 -3.75 5.60 12.75
N CYS A 40 -4.70 5.93 11.86
CA CYS A 40 -4.39 6.57 10.60
C CYS A 40 -3.68 7.91 10.82
N ARG A 41 -4.16 8.73 11.76
CA ARG A 41 -3.51 10.01 12.09
C ARG A 41 -2.13 9.81 12.70
N GLU A 42 -2.01 8.90 13.66
CA GLU A 42 -0.75 8.67 14.38
C GLU A 42 0.31 7.99 13.52
N ARG A 43 -0.05 6.91 12.81
CA ARG A 43 0.88 6.02 12.13
C ARG A 43 1.08 6.36 10.66
N LEU A 44 0.03 6.84 9.98
CA LEU A 44 0.08 7.20 8.56
C LEU A 44 0.28 8.70 8.35
N GLY A 45 0.13 9.52 9.39
CA GLY A 45 0.11 10.99 9.24
C GLY A 45 -1.07 11.48 8.40
N LEU A 46 -2.13 10.66 8.28
CA LEU A 46 -3.27 10.88 7.40
C LEU A 46 -4.55 11.02 8.22
N ALA A 47 -5.35 12.05 7.95
CA ALA A 47 -6.76 12.09 8.32
C ALA A 47 -7.59 11.61 7.12
N PRO A 48 -8.00 10.33 7.07
CA PRO A 48 -8.63 9.78 5.88
C PRO A 48 -10.06 10.30 5.72
N TRP A 49 -10.44 10.55 4.46
CA TRP A 49 -11.82 10.76 4.06
C TRP A 49 -12.68 9.56 4.49
N PRO A 50 -13.94 9.75 4.93
CA PRO A 50 -14.81 8.66 5.37
C PRO A 50 -15.26 7.78 4.19
N GLY A 51 -14.42 6.81 3.85
CA GLY A 51 -14.69 5.81 2.82
C GLY A 51 -13.40 5.22 2.24
N THR A 52 -13.55 4.21 1.40
CA THR A 52 -12.45 3.61 0.64
C THR A 52 -12.69 3.77 -0.86
N PHE A 53 -11.62 4.03 -1.60
CA PHE A 53 -11.62 3.92 -3.05
C PHE A 53 -11.30 2.48 -3.43
N ASN A 54 -12.18 1.85 -4.19
CA ASN A 54 -12.13 0.44 -4.48
C ASN A 54 -11.66 0.22 -5.92
N LEU A 55 -10.73 -0.73 -6.08
CA LEU A 55 -10.21 -1.16 -7.36
C LEU A 55 -10.35 -2.68 -7.51
N ALA A 56 -10.81 -3.10 -8.67
CA ALA A 56 -10.65 -4.46 -9.18
C ALA A 56 -9.27 -4.56 -9.85
N MET A 57 -8.39 -5.34 -9.23
CA MET A 57 -7.02 -5.59 -9.62
C MET A 57 -6.91 -6.96 -10.29
N SER A 58 -5.96 -7.10 -11.21
CA SER A 58 -5.76 -8.38 -11.91
C SER A 58 -4.33 -8.52 -12.43
N GLY A 59 -3.98 -9.75 -12.78
CA GLY A 59 -2.76 -10.08 -13.47
C GLY A 59 -1.56 -10.35 -12.56
N PRO A 60 -0.47 -10.89 -13.15
CA PRO A 60 0.59 -11.54 -12.40
C PRO A 60 1.40 -10.59 -11.51
N ARG A 61 1.46 -9.29 -11.86
CA ARG A 61 2.14 -8.28 -11.02
C ARG A 61 1.37 -8.01 -9.73
N TRP A 62 0.04 -7.90 -9.83
CA TRP A 62 -0.83 -7.72 -8.68
C TRP A 62 -0.81 -8.96 -7.79
N GLU A 63 -0.98 -10.15 -8.38
CA GLU A 63 -0.96 -11.42 -7.64
C GLU A 63 0.31 -11.54 -6.78
N ARG A 64 1.49 -11.29 -7.37
CA ARG A 64 2.77 -11.29 -6.64
C ARG A 64 2.82 -10.24 -5.53
N TYR A 65 2.43 -9.00 -5.83
CA TYR A 65 2.49 -7.91 -4.86
C TYR A 65 1.56 -8.15 -3.67
N ARG A 66 0.35 -8.64 -3.97
CA ARG A 66 -0.65 -9.03 -2.98
C ARG A 66 -0.15 -10.14 -2.08
N SER A 67 0.40 -11.23 -2.62
CA SER A 67 0.89 -12.33 -1.80
C SER A 67 1.92 -11.86 -0.78
N LEU A 68 2.78 -10.91 -1.18
CA LEU A 68 3.77 -10.34 -0.29
C LEU A 68 3.14 -9.42 0.78
N LEU A 69 2.11 -8.63 0.42
CA LEU A 69 1.33 -7.83 1.38
C LEU A 69 0.63 -8.71 2.42
N GLN A 70 0.05 -9.83 2.01
CA GLN A 70 -0.67 -10.76 2.87
C GLN A 70 0.28 -11.54 3.79
N ALA A 71 1.47 -11.90 3.29
CA ALA A 71 2.50 -12.57 4.08
C ALA A 71 3.25 -11.61 5.03
N ALA A 72 3.11 -10.29 4.85
CA ALA A 72 3.79 -9.33 5.69
C ALA A 72 3.24 -9.35 7.13
N PRO A 73 4.10 -9.43 8.15
CA PRO A 73 3.66 -9.44 9.53
C PRO A 73 2.95 -8.13 9.88
N ASN A 74 1.86 -8.22 10.64
CA ASN A 74 1.23 -7.05 11.27
C ASN A 74 2.02 -6.66 12.51
N ASP A 75 3.21 -6.13 12.32
CA ASP A 75 4.10 -5.72 13.40
C ASP A 75 4.32 -4.20 13.36
N ALA A 76 3.82 -3.54 14.40
CA ALA A 76 3.95 -2.10 14.58
C ALA A 76 5.40 -1.64 14.78
N ALA A 77 6.33 -2.55 15.14
CA ALA A 77 7.74 -2.26 15.34
C ALA A 77 8.61 -2.63 14.12
N ALA A 78 8.04 -3.29 13.10
CA ALA A 78 8.80 -3.71 11.93
C ALA A 78 9.29 -2.50 11.12
N ALA A 79 10.56 -2.53 10.75
CA ALA A 79 11.12 -1.61 9.77
C ALA A 79 10.73 -2.07 8.36
N GLY A 80 9.99 -1.25 7.61
CA GLY A 80 9.58 -1.62 6.26
C GLY A 80 8.49 -0.71 5.67
N PRO A 81 7.99 -1.06 4.47
CA PRO A 81 6.94 -0.30 3.79
C PRO A 81 5.54 -0.55 4.35
N VAL A 82 5.37 -1.61 5.17
CA VAL A 82 4.10 -2.01 5.75
C VAL A 82 3.92 -1.33 7.10
N ILE A 83 2.78 -0.68 7.28
CA ILE A 83 2.39 -0.02 8.53
C ILE A 83 1.19 -0.78 9.09
N ALA A 84 1.36 -1.35 10.27
CA ALA A 84 0.32 -2.10 10.96
C ALA A 84 -0.70 -1.16 11.66
N LEU A 85 -1.99 -1.43 11.47
CA LEU A 85 -3.08 -0.93 12.31
C LEU A 85 -3.56 -2.06 13.23
N SER A 86 -3.45 -1.85 14.53
CA SER A 86 -3.72 -2.89 15.55
C SER A 86 -5.08 -2.68 16.21
N PRO A 87 -6.00 -3.63 16.15
CA PRO A 87 -7.37 -3.45 16.62
C PRO A 87 -7.51 -3.62 18.14
N PRO A 88 -8.53 -3.02 18.77
CA PRO A 88 -9.01 -3.49 20.07
C PRO A 88 -9.69 -4.87 19.94
N PRO A 89 -9.92 -5.58 21.07
CA PRO A 89 -10.62 -6.88 21.04
C PRO A 89 -11.96 -6.82 20.30
N GLY A 90 -12.20 -7.80 19.42
CA GLY A 90 -13.43 -7.90 18.62
C GLY A 90 -13.39 -7.21 17.26
N PHE A 91 -12.25 -6.65 16.85
CA PHE A 91 -12.06 -6.06 15.51
C PHE A 91 -10.89 -6.72 14.76
N CYS A 92 -10.87 -6.59 13.43
CA CYS A 92 -9.78 -7.10 12.60
C CYS A 92 -8.62 -6.11 12.47
N ALA A 93 -7.41 -6.66 12.36
CA ALA A 93 -6.22 -5.88 12.08
C ALA A 93 -6.15 -5.50 10.59
N ALA A 94 -5.32 -4.51 10.26
CA ALA A 94 -5.06 -4.14 8.88
C ALA A 94 -3.59 -3.78 8.65
N ASN A 95 -3.09 -4.09 7.46
CA ASN A 95 -1.82 -3.61 6.96
C ASN A 95 -2.06 -2.45 5.98
N CYS A 96 -1.24 -1.41 6.08
CA CYS A 96 -1.26 -0.27 5.17
C CYS A 96 0.06 -0.14 4.42
N VAL A 97 0.00 0.23 3.14
CA VAL A 97 1.19 0.55 2.33
C VAL A 97 0.96 1.82 1.54
N ALA A 98 1.90 2.77 1.63
CA ALA A 98 1.83 4.03 0.91
C ALA A 98 1.80 3.79 -0.60
N LEU A 99 1.10 4.64 -1.34
CA LEU A 99 1.04 4.61 -2.80
C LEU A 99 0.74 5.99 -3.37
N CYS A 100 0.99 6.13 -4.67
CA CYS A 100 0.56 7.27 -5.46
C CYS A 100 -0.46 6.81 -6.53
N ILE A 101 -1.56 7.54 -6.65
CA ILE A 101 -2.69 7.28 -7.53
C ILE A 101 -2.57 8.23 -8.73
N ALA A 102 -2.55 7.67 -9.94
CA ALA A 102 -2.43 8.43 -11.18
C ALA A 102 -1.26 9.44 -11.20
N GLY A 103 -0.21 9.20 -10.42
CA GLY A 103 0.95 10.10 -10.29
C GLY A 103 0.65 11.46 -9.65
N THR A 104 -0.52 11.64 -9.03
CA THR A 104 -1.01 12.94 -8.56
C THR A 104 -1.48 12.96 -7.12
N LEU A 105 -2.08 11.87 -6.63
CA LEU A 105 -2.64 11.81 -5.27
C LEU A 105 -1.95 10.75 -4.42
N ASP A 106 -1.48 11.16 -3.26
CA ASP A 106 -0.95 10.25 -2.26
C ASP A 106 -2.08 9.56 -1.49
N GLY A 107 -1.84 8.32 -1.11
CA GLY A 107 -2.76 7.53 -0.30
C GLY A 107 -2.09 6.28 0.26
N TYR A 108 -2.92 5.44 0.86
CA TYR A 108 -2.49 4.14 1.38
C TYR A 108 -3.43 3.06 0.87
N ALA A 109 -2.86 1.98 0.34
CA ALA A 109 -3.58 0.72 0.28
C ALA A 109 -3.88 0.30 1.72
N ILE A 110 -5.12 -0.08 2.00
CA ILE A 110 -5.52 -0.68 3.27
C ILE A 110 -5.97 -2.11 3.03
N VAL A 111 -5.35 -3.04 3.73
CA VAL A 111 -5.59 -4.48 3.57
C VAL A 111 -6.02 -5.06 4.92
N PRO A 112 -7.32 -5.31 5.12
CA PRO A 112 -7.80 -6.04 6.29
C PRO A 112 -7.20 -7.45 6.33
N LEU A 113 -6.78 -7.89 7.51
CA LEU A 113 -6.26 -9.25 7.72
C LEU A 113 -7.43 -10.18 8.05
N LEU A 114 -8.14 -10.57 7.00
CA LEU A 114 -9.24 -11.53 7.01
C LEU A 114 -8.90 -12.69 6.09
N ASP A 115 -9.21 -13.92 6.51
CA ASP A 115 -8.88 -15.14 5.76
C ASP A 115 -9.53 -15.15 4.35
N ASP A 116 -10.77 -14.68 4.25
CA ASP A 116 -11.57 -14.70 3.01
C ASP A 116 -11.65 -13.33 2.30
N TYR A 117 -10.58 -12.50 2.39
CA TYR A 117 -10.57 -11.20 1.69
C TYR A 117 -10.37 -11.39 0.16
N PRO A 118 -11.27 -10.87 -0.72
CA PRO A 118 -11.26 -11.14 -2.16
C PRO A 118 -9.92 -10.81 -2.84
N ASP A 119 -9.43 -11.72 -3.69
CA ASP A 119 -8.09 -11.70 -4.31
C ASP A 119 -7.88 -10.61 -5.37
N ASP A 120 -8.96 -10.15 -5.97
CA ASP A 120 -9.03 -9.08 -6.95
C ASP A 120 -9.29 -7.71 -6.34
N LYS A 121 -9.60 -7.61 -5.03
CA LYS A 121 -9.98 -6.33 -4.43
C LYS A 121 -8.81 -5.61 -3.77
N LEU A 122 -8.66 -4.33 -4.11
CA LEU A 122 -7.79 -3.38 -3.41
C LEU A 122 -8.58 -2.16 -2.94
N GLU A 123 -8.42 -1.80 -1.67
CA GLU A 123 -9.01 -0.61 -1.07
C GLU A 123 -7.93 0.44 -0.79
N ILE A 124 -8.23 1.70 -1.09
CA ILE A 124 -7.32 2.83 -0.93
C ILE A 124 -7.98 3.89 -0.07
N ILE A 125 -7.24 4.40 0.91
CA ILE A 125 -7.62 5.55 1.74
C ILE A 125 -6.74 6.76 1.39
N ALA A 126 -7.36 7.94 1.41
CA ALA A 126 -6.69 9.21 1.16
C ALA A 126 -7.40 10.33 1.94
N ALA A 127 -6.78 11.51 2.01
CA ALA A 127 -7.34 12.65 2.74
C ALA A 127 -8.59 13.25 2.07
N GLN A 128 -8.86 12.89 0.82
CA GLN A 128 -9.91 13.45 -0.02
C GLN A 128 -10.60 12.36 -0.85
N PRO A 129 -11.84 12.58 -1.33
CA PRO A 129 -12.55 11.60 -2.14
C PRO A 129 -11.90 11.44 -3.52
N ILE A 130 -11.16 10.35 -3.70
CA ILE A 130 -10.33 10.08 -4.91
C ILE A 130 -11.15 10.16 -6.20
N ARG A 131 -12.36 9.60 -6.22
CA ARG A 131 -13.24 9.63 -7.41
C ARG A 131 -13.53 11.05 -7.88
N SER A 132 -13.99 11.91 -6.96
CA SER A 132 -14.32 13.31 -7.27
C SER A 132 -13.07 14.11 -7.62
N ALA A 133 -11.95 13.84 -6.93
CA ALA A 133 -10.69 14.55 -7.18
C ALA A 133 -10.08 14.23 -8.56
N LEU A 134 -10.27 13.01 -9.07
CA LEU A 134 -9.72 12.56 -10.35
C LEU A 134 -10.76 12.46 -11.47
N GLY A 135 -12.03 12.74 -11.20
CA GLY A 135 -13.13 12.63 -12.18
C GLY A 135 -13.40 11.20 -12.65
N LEU A 136 -13.25 10.20 -11.77
CA LEU A 136 -13.34 8.78 -12.12
C LEU A 136 -14.73 8.17 -11.90
N ALA A 137 -15.14 7.31 -12.83
CA ALA A 137 -16.34 6.48 -12.79
C ALA A 137 -16.00 4.99 -12.69
N ASP A 138 -17.01 4.14 -12.42
CA ASP A 138 -16.83 2.68 -12.44
C ASP A 138 -16.38 2.20 -13.81
N GLY A 139 -15.40 1.28 -13.82
CA GLY A 139 -14.79 0.74 -15.02
C GLY A 139 -13.55 1.50 -15.50
N ASP A 140 -13.33 2.73 -15.04
CA ASP A 140 -12.14 3.51 -15.41
C ASP A 140 -10.86 2.81 -14.95
N ARG A 141 -9.80 2.95 -15.73
CA ARG A 141 -8.47 2.42 -15.38
C ARG A 141 -7.70 3.48 -14.61
N VAL A 142 -7.06 3.08 -13.52
CA VAL A 142 -6.16 3.93 -12.76
C VAL A 142 -4.83 3.23 -12.56
N THR A 143 -3.74 3.97 -12.75
CA THR A 143 -2.39 3.50 -12.43
C THR A 143 -2.07 3.81 -10.98
N LEU A 144 -1.48 2.85 -10.30
CA LEU A 144 -0.93 2.97 -8.95
C LEU A 144 0.59 2.82 -9.02
N THR A 145 1.30 3.67 -8.30
CA THR A 145 2.73 3.50 -8.03
C THR A 145 2.89 3.14 -6.57
N MET A 146 3.43 1.95 -6.30
CA MET A 146 3.62 1.43 -4.95
C MET A 146 5.11 1.17 -4.68
N PRO A 147 5.57 1.20 -3.42
CA PRO A 147 6.91 0.77 -3.06
C PRO A 147 7.12 -0.67 -3.52
N SER A 148 8.22 -0.94 -4.21
CA SER A 148 8.62 -2.30 -4.56
C SER A 148 9.25 -3.02 -3.36
N ALA A 149 9.07 -2.52 -2.14
CA ALA A 149 9.85 -2.86 -0.95
C ALA A 149 9.52 -4.25 -0.36
N PHE A 150 8.81 -5.08 -1.09
CA PHE A 150 9.08 -6.51 -1.04
C PHE A 150 10.31 -6.73 -1.89
N GLN A 151 11.47 -6.98 -1.29
CA GLN A 151 12.64 -7.39 -2.06
C GLN A 151 12.28 -8.65 -2.86
N ILE A 152 11.78 -8.47 -4.09
CA ILE A 152 11.87 -9.47 -5.13
C ILE A 152 13.36 -9.47 -5.43
N HIS A 153 14.09 -10.27 -4.66
CA HIS A 153 15.40 -10.70 -5.11
C HIS A 153 15.11 -11.44 -6.41
N ASP A 154 15.42 -10.82 -7.55
CA ASP A 154 15.84 -11.62 -8.69
C ASP A 154 16.94 -12.51 -8.12
N ALA A 155 16.69 -13.82 -8.12
CA ALA A 155 17.68 -14.79 -7.66
C ALA A 155 19.04 -14.38 -8.26
N PRO A 156 20.11 -14.24 -7.47
CA PRO A 156 21.38 -13.78 -8.01
C PRO A 156 21.76 -14.74 -9.13
N CYS A 157 21.81 -14.21 -10.36
CA CYS A 157 22.41 -14.90 -11.48
C CYS A 157 23.81 -15.32 -11.01
N ALA A 158 24.07 -16.63 -10.97
CA ALA A 158 25.32 -17.23 -10.49
C ALA A 158 26.58 -16.80 -11.29
N LEU A 159 26.44 -15.86 -12.23
CA LEU A 159 27.49 -15.33 -13.09
C LEU A 159 27.95 -13.91 -12.71
N CYS A 160 27.27 -13.21 -11.81
CA CYS A 160 27.69 -11.87 -11.36
C CYS A 160 28.23 -11.91 -9.92
N ARG A 161 29.41 -12.52 -9.73
CA ARG A 161 30.21 -12.20 -8.54
C ARG A 161 30.72 -10.75 -8.68
N PRO A 162 30.67 -9.92 -7.63
CA PRO A 162 31.37 -8.65 -7.65
C PRO A 162 32.86 -8.91 -7.87
N LEU A 163 33.48 -8.18 -8.79
CA LEU A 163 34.93 -8.15 -8.93
C LEU A 163 35.54 -7.66 -7.59
N PRO A 164 36.65 -8.25 -7.13
CA PRO A 164 37.31 -7.77 -5.93
C PRO A 164 37.74 -6.31 -6.12
N ARG A 165 37.47 -5.48 -5.10
CA ARG A 165 37.88 -4.08 -5.11
C ARG A 165 39.40 -4.01 -5.04
N GLU A 166 39.97 -3.14 -5.86
CA GLU A 166 41.41 -2.89 -5.91
C GLU A 166 41.86 -2.35 -4.54
N GLY A 167 42.56 -3.18 -3.77
CA GLY A 167 42.96 -2.88 -2.40
C GLY A 167 42.99 -4.11 -1.47
N ASP A 168 42.21 -5.14 -1.77
CA ASP A 168 42.29 -6.42 -1.05
C ASP A 168 43.32 -7.34 -1.72
N ARG A 169 44.60 -7.11 -1.41
CA ARG A 169 45.60 -8.18 -1.36
C ARG A 169 46.25 -8.13 0.02
N PRO A 170 46.54 -9.30 0.64
CA PRO A 170 47.28 -9.37 1.89
C PRO A 170 48.70 -8.80 1.75
#